data_AF-A0A2V9NH01-F1
#
_entry.id   AF-A0A2V9NH01-F1
#
_cell.length_a   1.000
_cell.length_b   1.000
_cell.length_c   1.000
_cell.angle_alpha   90.00
_cell.angle_beta   90.00
_cell.angle_gamma   90.00
#
_symmetry.space_group_name_H-M   'P 1'
#
loop_
_entity.id
_entity.type
_entity.pdbx_description
1 polymer ?
#
loop_
_entity_poly.entity_id
_entity_poly.type
_entity_poly.pdbx_seq_one_letter_code
_entity_poly.pdbx_strand_id
1 'polypeptide(L)'
;MAASAIAKYSDELAAAAAQAGTSIVTVFARRRIPSSGIYWRDGVVVTADHTIRREDEIKVLLPDGKRVAGQLAGRDPGTDLAVLKLE
;
A
#
# COMPACT_ATOMS: atom_id res chain seq x y z
N MET A 1 37.80 10.37 2.97
CA MET A 1 37.46 9.09 3.61
C MET A 1 36.44 8.40 2.72
N ALA A 2 36.74 7.23 2.17
CA ALA A 2 35.72 6.45 1.46
C ALA A 2 34.64 6.02 2.47
N ALA A 3 33.37 6.05 2.08
CA ALA A 3 32.28 5.55 2.91
C ALA A 3 32.53 4.08 3.24
N SER A 4 32.27 3.67 4.49
CA SER A 4 32.40 2.27 4.89
C SER A 4 31.40 1.41 4.10
N ALA A 5 31.68 0.10 3.98
CA ALA A 5 30.77 -0.83 3.32
C ALA A 5 29.35 -0.81 3.96
N ILE A 6 29.28 -0.63 5.28
CA ILE A 6 28.01 -0.51 6.01
C ILE A 6 27.27 0.79 5.66
N ALA A 7 27.98 1.91 5.54
CA ALA A 7 27.37 3.18 5.13
C ALA A 7 26.78 3.07 3.72
N LYS A 8 27.53 2.50 2.77
CA LYS A 8 27.05 2.27 1.40
C LYS A 8 25.82 1.37 1.36
N TYR A 9 25.81 0.28 2.12
CA TYR A 9 24.66 -0.62 2.23
C TYR A 9 23.43 0.07 2.82
N SER A 10 23.63 0.92 3.84
CA SER A 10 22.55 1.72 4.44
C SER A 10 21.93 2.68 3.43
N ASP A 11 22.77 3.35 2.63
CA ASP A 11 22.30 4.27 1.58
C ASP A 11 21.51 3.53 0.48
N GLU A 12 21.98 2.34 0.08
CA GLU A 12 21.29 1.49 -0.90
C GLU A 12 19.93 0.99 -0.37
N LEU A 13 19.84 0.61 0.91
CA LEU A 13 18.58 0.22 1.54
C LEU A 13 17.60 1.40 1.63
N ALA A 14 18.10 2.59 1.99
CA ALA A 14 17.29 3.81 2.05
C ALA A 14 16.75 4.18 0.65
N ALA A 15 17.57 4.06 -0.38
CA ALA A 15 17.16 4.30 -1.77
C ALA A 15 16.07 3.31 -2.22
N ALA A 16 16.24 2.01 -1.92
CA ALA A 16 15.25 0.99 -2.24
C ALA A 16 13.91 1.24 -1.52
N ALA A 17 13.96 1.61 -0.23
CA ALA A 17 12.77 1.96 0.54
C ALA A 17 12.06 3.20 -0.01
N ALA A 18 12.81 4.24 -0.38
CA ALA A 18 12.27 5.46 -0.99
C ALA A 18 11.59 5.16 -2.33
N GLN A 19 12.22 4.32 -3.17
CA GLN A 19 11.66 3.90 -4.45
C GLN A 19 10.37 3.10 -4.26
N ALA A 20 10.37 2.11 -3.37
CA ALA A 20 9.19 1.29 -3.09
C ALA A 20 8.04 2.10 -2.49
N GLY A 21 8.35 3.07 -1.62
CA GLY A 21 7.38 3.95 -0.97
C GLY A 21 6.47 4.72 -1.94
N THR A 22 6.93 4.98 -3.17
CA THR A 22 6.13 5.64 -4.22
C THR A 22 4.90 4.86 -4.66
N SER A 23 4.86 3.54 -4.40
CA SER A 23 3.73 2.67 -4.74
C SER A 23 2.94 2.23 -3.50
N ILE A 24 3.32 2.65 -2.29
CA ILE A 24 2.63 2.26 -1.07
C ILE A 24 1.49 3.24 -0.78
N VAL A 25 0.31 2.69 -0.52
CA VAL A 25 -0.89 3.45 -0.17
C VAL A 25 -1.37 3.08 1.23
N THR A 26 -2.14 3.96 1.85
CA THR A 26 -2.85 3.64 3.10
C THR A 26 -4.30 3.27 2.81
N VAL A 27 -4.74 2.11 3.28
CA VAL A 27 -6.09 1.58 3.08
C VAL A 27 -6.92 1.75 4.36
N PHE A 28 -8.04 2.46 4.25
CA PHE A 28 -8.99 2.69 5.31
C PHE A 28 -10.21 1.77 5.13
N ALA A 29 -10.05 0.49 5.51
CA ALA A 29 -11.12 -0.51 5.49
C ALA A 29 -11.38 -1.14 6.88
N ARG A 30 -10.98 -0.47 7.97
CA ARG A 30 -11.20 -0.89 9.36
C ARG A 30 -11.23 0.28 10.36
N ARG A 31 -11.81 0.08 11.55
CA ARG A 31 -12.29 1.16 12.45
C ARG A 31 -11.21 1.94 13.23
N ARG A 32 -9.95 1.49 13.26
CA ARG A 32 -8.91 2.10 14.10
C ARG A 32 -7.63 2.40 13.32
N ILE A 33 -6.79 1.38 13.18
CA ILE A 33 -5.51 1.50 12.48
C ILE A 33 -5.79 1.20 11.03
N PRO A 34 -5.40 2.01 10.04
CA PRO A 34 -5.48 1.61 8.63
C PRO A 34 -4.52 0.45 8.33
N SER A 35 -4.60 -0.12 7.14
CA SER A 35 -3.60 -1.05 6.60
C SER A 35 -2.85 -0.39 5.45
N SER A 36 -1.86 -1.11 4.91
CA SER A 36 -1.13 -0.71 3.71
C SER A 36 -1.65 -1.46 2.49
N GLY A 37 -1.46 -0.89 1.32
CA GLY A 37 -1.65 -1.55 0.04
C GLY A 37 -0.56 -1.13 -0.94
N ILE A 38 -0.52 -1.80 -2.09
CA ILE A 38 0.38 -1.51 -3.20
C ILE A 38 -0.47 -1.00 -4.36
N TYR A 39 -0.19 0.20 -4.86
CA TYR A 39 -0.70 0.70 -6.12
C TYR A 39 -0.03 -0.07 -7.26
N TRP A 40 -0.72 -1.10 -7.75
CA TRP A 40 -0.16 -2.11 -8.65
C TRP A 40 -0.17 -1.62 -10.10
N ARG A 41 -1.29 -1.03 -10.51
CA ARG A 41 -1.58 -0.49 -11.85
C ARG A 41 -2.52 0.70 -11.72
N ASP A 42 -2.75 1.38 -12.83
CA ASP A 42 -3.69 2.49 -12.87
C ASP A 42 -5.05 2.12 -12.27
N GLY A 43 -5.45 2.84 -11.21
CA GLY A 43 -6.68 2.60 -10.47
C GLY A 43 -6.78 1.25 -9.73
N VAL A 44 -5.69 0.50 -9.55
CA VAL A 44 -5.71 -0.82 -8.90
C VAL A 44 -4.77 -0.88 -7.70
N VAL A 45 -5.33 -1.23 -6.53
CA VAL A 45 -4.58 -1.48 -5.30
C VAL A 45 -4.71 -2.93 -4.89
N VAL A 46 -3.59 -3.57 -4.55
CA VAL A 46 -3.55 -4.90 -3.92
C VAL A 46 -3.23 -4.74 -2.44
N THR A 47 -3.96 -5.44 -1.57
CA THR A 47 -3.77 -5.40 -0.12
C THR A 47 -4.08 -6.77 0.51
N ALA A 48 -3.84 -6.88 1.81
CA ALA A 48 -4.12 -8.09 2.56
C ALA A 48 -5.63 -8.20 2.88
N ASP A 49 -6.21 -9.34 2.53
CA ASP A 49 -7.64 -9.64 2.67
C ASP A 49 -8.14 -9.45 4.11
N HIS A 50 -7.41 -10.01 5.08
CA HIS A 50 -7.78 -9.96 6.50
C HIS A 50 -7.85 -8.54 7.06
N THR A 51 -7.30 -7.54 6.33
CA THR A 51 -7.34 -6.14 6.75
C THR A 51 -8.63 -5.43 6.33
N ILE A 52 -9.36 -5.98 5.36
CA ILE A 52 -10.66 -5.48 4.90
C ILE A 52 -11.75 -5.99 5.86
N ARG A 53 -12.16 -5.12 6.80
CA ARG A 53 -13.18 -5.42 7.83
C ARG A 53 -14.50 -4.68 7.62
N ARG A 54 -14.56 -3.81 6.61
CA ARG A 54 -15.76 -3.17 6.09
C ARG A 54 -15.62 -3.06 4.57
N GLU A 55 -16.73 -3.23 3.87
CA GLU A 55 -16.77 -3.20 2.40
C GLU A 55 -17.37 -1.88 1.89
N ASP A 56 -18.08 -1.17 2.76
CA ASP A 56 -18.59 0.16 2.58
C ASP A 56 -17.54 1.24 2.89
N GLU A 57 -17.60 2.35 2.14
CA GLU A 57 -16.82 3.56 2.36
C GLU A 57 -15.29 3.33 2.47
N ILE A 58 -14.74 2.37 1.72
CA ILE A 58 -13.30 2.16 1.66
C ILE A 58 -12.66 3.42 1.06
N LYS A 59 -11.68 3.99 1.77
CA LYS A 59 -10.86 5.10 1.29
C LYS A 59 -9.42 4.66 1.16
N VAL A 60 -8.73 5.17 0.16
CA VAL A 60 -7.30 4.96 -0.06
C VAL A 60 -6.61 6.32 -0.05
N LEU A 61 -5.56 6.47 0.77
CA LEU A 61 -4.66 7.62 0.73
C LEU A 61 -3.49 7.28 -0.19
N LEU A 62 -3.40 8.03 -1.28
CA LEU A 62 -2.34 7.95 -2.27
C LEU A 62 -1.05 8.63 -1.77
N PRO A 63 0.11 8.34 -2.39
CA PRO A 63 1.39 8.93 -2.00
C PRO A 63 1.44 10.46 -2.12
N ASP A 64 0.61 11.04 -2.98
CA ASP A 64 0.45 12.50 -3.16
C ASP A 64 -0.38 13.16 -2.04
N GLY A 65 -0.90 12.39 -1.08
CA GLY A 65 -1.75 12.85 0.00
C GLY A 65 -3.24 12.91 -0.34
N LYS A 66 -3.65 12.57 -1.57
CA LYS A 66 -5.06 12.54 -1.97
C LYS A 66 -5.75 11.32 -1.39
N ARG A 67 -6.95 11.53 -0.84
CA ARG A 67 -7.86 10.44 -0.46
C ARG A 67 -8.84 10.18 -1.61
N VAL A 68 -8.86 8.95 -2.11
CA VAL A 68 -9.78 8.51 -3.16
C VAL A 68 -10.70 7.41 -2.64
N ALA A 69 -11.86 7.27 -3.26
CA ALA A 69 -12.75 6.14 -2.99
C ALA A 69 -12.12 4.86 -3.57
N GLY A 70 -12.19 3.78 -2.80
CA GLY A 70 -11.88 2.44 -3.26
C GLY A 70 -13.14 1.59 -3.23
N GLN A 71 -13.29 0.73 -4.22
CA GLN A 71 -14.33 -0.30 -4.25
C GLN A 71 -13.66 -1.67 -4.25
N LEU A 72 -14.24 -2.62 -3.52
CA LEU A 72 -13.75 -3.98 -3.52
C LEU A 72 -14.03 -4.64 -4.89
N ALA A 73 -12.98 -4.98 -5.63
CA ALA A 73 -13.08 -5.60 -6.94
C ALA A 73 -12.99 -7.14 -6.88
N GLY A 74 -12.36 -7.68 -5.84
CA GLY A 74 -12.23 -9.12 -5.65
C GLY A 74 -11.46 -9.47 -4.38
N ARG A 75 -11.66 -10.70 -3.89
CA ARG A 75 -11.01 -11.26 -2.71
C ARG A 75 -10.58 -12.69 -2.99
N ASP A 76 -9.42 -13.07 -2.47
CA ASP A 76 -8.96 -14.45 -2.37
C ASP A 76 -8.49 -14.70 -0.92
N PRO A 77 -9.40 -15.14 -0.02
CA PRO A 77 -9.04 -15.48 1.34
C PRO A 77 -8.04 -16.63 1.45
N GLY A 78 -7.90 -17.48 0.41
CA GLY A 78 -6.97 -18.60 0.40
C GLY A 78 -5.50 -18.14 0.35
N THR A 79 -5.24 -16.98 -0.28
CA THR A 79 -3.91 -16.37 -0.36
C THR A 79 -3.78 -15.06 0.43
N ASP A 80 -4.82 -14.68 1.19
CA ASP A 80 -4.92 -13.42 1.93
C ASP A 80 -4.78 -12.18 1.04
N LEU A 81 -5.35 -12.23 -0.18
CA LEU A 81 -5.31 -11.12 -1.14
C LEU A 81 -6.67 -10.46 -1.34
N ALA A 82 -6.68 -9.13 -1.42
CA ALA A 82 -7.83 -8.35 -1.86
C ALA A 82 -7.39 -7.31 -2.90
N VAL A 83 -8.28 -7.05 -3.86
CA VAL A 83 -8.09 -6.03 -4.90
C VAL A 83 -9.11 -4.93 -4.71
N LEU A 84 -8.63 -3.69 -4.66
CA LEU A 84 -9.46 -2.49 -4.68
C LEU A 84 -9.32 -1.78 -6.03
N LYS A 85 -10.44 -1.36 -6.59
CA LYS A 85 -10.48 -0.44 -7.74
C LYS A 85 -10.70 0.97 -7.23
N LEU A 86 -9.90 1.93 -7.70
CA LEU A 86 -10.03 3.34 -7.33
C LEU A 86 -10.93 4.06 -8.34
N GLU A 87 -11.66 5.07 -7.86
CA GLU A 87 -12.43 6.02 -8.67
C GLU A 87 -11.59 7.24 -9.09
#